data_AF-A0A8T4KZF8-F1
#
_entry.id   AF-A0A8T4KZF8-F1
#
_cell.length_a   1.000
_cell.length_b   1.000
_cell.length_c   1.000
_cell.angle_alpha   90.00
_cell.angle_beta   90.00
_cell.angle_gamma   90.00
#
_symmetry.space_group_name_H-M   'P 1'
#
loop_
_entity.id
_entity.type
_entity.pdbx_description
1 polymer ?
#
loop_
_entity_poly.entity_id
_entity_poly.type
_entity_poly.pdbx_seq_one_letter_code
_entity_poly.pdbx_strand_id
1 'polypeptide(L)'
;MINQKGQAFDVFKLLIAAVIAIAILSLLMPIIGTITGIFTKDPTVEARTLLSDLYNKPLTWKETAGVTFSSSNPTMAVAALVEGTNLSADQVCLSLGDFATAEWEITGSGGTRKIEHSTSTSRLVKIAVECARDTEDPAQDVLDDELTSRIGSATLECDEDGCPGPTCCMVVLRRT
;
A
#
# COMPACT_ATOMS: atom_id res chain seq x y z
N MET A 1 51.39 -9.97 45.12
CA MET A 1 50.78 -10.99 44.24
C MET A 1 49.36 -10.55 43.93
N ILE A 2 49.13 -10.01 42.74
CA ILE A 2 47.85 -9.41 42.35
C ILE A 2 46.88 -10.52 41.97
N ASN A 3 45.72 -10.53 42.62
CA ASN A 3 44.63 -11.48 42.46
C ASN A 3 43.96 -11.34 41.07
N GLN A 4 44.62 -11.83 40.02
CA GLN A 4 44.13 -11.79 38.63
C GLN A 4 43.03 -12.84 38.30
N LYS A 5 42.62 -13.67 39.26
CA LYS A 5 41.60 -14.71 39.02
C LYS A 5 40.14 -14.24 39.10
N GLY A 6 39.88 -12.99 39.51
CA GLY A 6 38.53 -12.43 39.60
C GLY A 6 38.04 -11.68 38.36
N GLN A 7 38.95 -11.12 37.54
CA GLN A 7 38.58 -10.21 36.44
C GLN A 7 38.21 -10.95 35.14
N ALA A 8 38.84 -12.10 34.87
CA ALA A 8 38.56 -12.89 33.66
C ALA A 8 37.18 -13.57 33.70
N PHE A 9 36.70 -13.96 34.88
CA PHE A 9 35.38 -14.60 35.04
C PHE A 9 34.24 -13.61 34.80
N ASP A 10 34.44 -12.34 35.13
CA ASP A 10 33.44 -11.29 34.93
C ASP A 10 33.32 -10.90 33.45
N VAL A 11 34.45 -10.82 32.74
CA VAL A 11 34.47 -10.58 31.28
C VAL A 11 33.81 -11.73 30.52
N PHE A 12 34.02 -12.98 30.94
CA PHE A 12 33.39 -14.15 30.33
C PHE A 12 31.87 -14.14 30.50
N LYS A 13 31.36 -13.72 31.66
CA LYS A 13 29.91 -13.52 31.89
C LYS A 13 29.35 -12.40 31.03
N LEU A 14 30.09 -11.31 30.88
CA LEU A 14 29.69 -10.16 30.07
C LEU A 14 29.60 -10.52 28.58
N LEU A 15 30.54 -11.33 28.08
CA LEU A 15 30.53 -11.86 26.72
C LEU A 15 29.36 -12.82 26.48
N ILE A 16 29.08 -13.72 27.42
CA ILE A 16 27.93 -14.63 27.33
C ILE A 16 26.61 -13.84 27.35
N ALA A 17 26.49 -12.84 28.22
CA ALA A 17 25.31 -11.98 28.27
C ALA A 17 25.08 -11.24 26.94
N ALA A 18 26.14 -10.72 26.31
CA ALA A 18 26.06 -10.07 25.00
C ALA A 18 25.61 -11.05 23.90
N VAL A 19 26.14 -12.27 23.88
CA VAL A 19 25.76 -13.30 22.90
C VAL A 19 24.29 -13.70 23.07
N ILE A 20 23.84 -13.91 24.30
CA ILE A 20 22.44 -14.24 24.60
C ILE A 20 21.53 -13.07 24.20
N ALA A 21 21.91 -11.83 24.50
CA ALA A 21 21.14 -10.65 24.13
C ALA A 21 21.00 -10.53 22.60
N ILE A 22 22.07 -10.74 21.84
CA ILE A 22 22.03 -10.73 20.37
C ILE A 22 21.13 -11.85 19.83
N ALA A 23 21.24 -13.06 20.37
CA ALA A 23 20.40 -14.20 19.97
C ALA A 23 18.90 -13.94 20.22
N ILE A 24 18.56 -13.37 21.37
CA ILE A 24 17.17 -12.96 21.68
C ILE A 24 16.73 -11.83 20.74
N LEU A 25 17.58 -10.84 20.47
CA LEU A 25 17.26 -9.74 19.56
C LEU A 25 17.00 -10.23 18.13
N SER A 26 17.81 -11.17 17.63
CA SER A 26 17.63 -11.80 16.32
C SER A 26 16.34 -12.62 16.24
N LEU A 27 15.92 -13.23 17.36
CA LEU A 27 14.66 -13.96 17.45
C LEU A 27 13.44 -13.02 17.55
N LEU A 28 13.62 -11.83 18.13
CA LEU A 28 12.58 -10.81 18.25
C LEU A 28 12.46 -9.91 17.00
N MET A 29 13.47 -9.80 16.14
CA MET A 29 13.41 -8.98 14.91
C MET A 29 12.20 -9.27 14.01
N PRO A 30 11.84 -10.54 13.72
CA PRO A 30 10.65 -10.86 12.95
C PRO A 30 9.37 -10.35 13.62
N ILE A 31 9.33 -10.35 14.95
CA ILE A 31 8.19 -9.88 15.75
C ILE A 31 8.13 -8.36 15.74
N ILE A 32 9.25 -7.65 15.85
CA ILE A 32 9.29 -6.19 15.73
C ILE A 32 8.88 -5.73 14.33
N GLY A 33 9.21 -6.51 13.28
CA GLY A 33 8.69 -6.31 11.92
C GLY A 33 7.16 -6.44 11.83
N THR A 34 6.52 -7.19 12.74
CA THR A 34 5.07 -7.30 12.86
C THR A 34 4.42 -6.28 13.82
N ILE A 35 5.19 -5.61 14.70
CA ILE A 35 4.69 -4.63 15.70
C ILE A 35 4.51 -3.21 15.10
N THR A 36 4.86 -2.99 13.84
CA THR A 36 4.39 -1.79 13.10
C THR A 36 2.84 -1.69 13.02
N GLY A 37 2.13 -2.75 13.43
CA GLY A 37 0.68 -2.89 13.62
C GLY A 37 -0.06 -1.87 14.50
N ILE A 38 0.59 -1.00 15.27
CA ILE A 38 -0.11 -0.07 16.20
C ILE A 38 -0.49 1.26 15.51
N PHE A 39 0.10 1.58 14.35
CA PHE A 39 -0.27 2.73 13.51
C PHE A 39 -0.73 2.33 12.11
N THR A 40 -1.14 1.07 11.92
CA THR A 40 -1.56 0.58 10.61
C THR A 40 -2.89 1.19 10.23
N LYS A 41 -2.81 2.20 9.37
CA LYS A 41 -3.96 2.77 8.69
C LYS A 41 -4.51 1.76 7.70
N ASP A 42 -5.82 1.64 7.70
CA ASP A 42 -6.55 0.76 6.79
C ASP A 42 -6.42 1.28 5.35
N PRO A 43 -5.96 0.45 4.40
CA PRO A 43 -5.74 0.89 3.02
C PRO A 43 -7.02 1.40 2.35
N THR A 44 -8.15 0.74 2.59
CA THR A 44 -9.45 1.12 1.99
C THR A 44 -9.92 2.46 2.53
N VAL A 45 -9.83 2.68 3.84
CA VAL A 45 -10.26 3.94 4.47
C VAL A 45 -9.42 5.12 3.99
N GLU A 46 -8.11 4.98 3.93
CA GLU A 46 -7.22 6.08 3.52
C GLU A 46 -7.37 6.40 2.02
N ALA A 47 -7.46 5.37 1.17
CA ALA A 47 -7.70 5.54 -0.26
C ALA A 47 -9.05 6.21 -0.54
N ARG A 48 -10.13 5.78 0.14
CA ARG A 48 -11.44 6.43 0.06
C ARG A 48 -11.39 7.90 0.48
N THR A 49 -10.62 8.20 1.52
CA THR A 49 -10.46 9.58 2.01
C THR A 49 -9.78 10.45 0.96
N LEU A 50 -8.73 9.94 0.29
CA LEU A 50 -8.09 10.64 -0.81
C LEU A 50 -9.02 10.79 -2.03
N LEU A 51 -9.75 9.75 -2.41
CA LEU A 51 -10.74 9.82 -3.50
C LEU A 51 -11.78 10.91 -3.24
N SER A 52 -12.29 11.00 -2.02
CA SER A 52 -13.26 12.03 -1.62
C SER A 52 -12.67 13.44 -1.67
N ASP A 53 -11.40 13.61 -1.25
CA ASP A 53 -10.71 14.90 -1.30
C ASP A 53 -10.37 15.35 -2.73
N LEU A 54 -10.05 14.39 -3.60
CA LEU A 54 -9.59 14.64 -4.97
C LEU A 54 -10.70 14.65 -6.02
N TYR A 55 -11.91 14.21 -5.68
CA TYR A 55 -13.06 14.16 -6.58
C TYR A 55 -13.29 15.48 -7.35
N ASN A 56 -13.10 16.63 -6.70
CA ASN A 56 -13.25 17.97 -7.31
C ASN A 56 -11.92 18.68 -7.60
N LYS A 57 -10.79 17.96 -7.58
CA LYS A 57 -9.44 18.50 -7.79
C LYS A 57 -8.76 17.70 -8.91
N PRO A 58 -9.13 17.93 -10.17
CA PRO A 58 -8.62 17.15 -11.28
C PRO A 58 -7.09 17.29 -11.41
N LEU A 59 -6.46 16.24 -11.92
CA LEU A 59 -5.02 16.15 -12.22
C LEU A 59 -4.13 16.55 -11.04
N THR A 60 -4.58 16.16 -9.84
CA THR A 60 -3.84 16.35 -8.59
C THR A 60 -3.46 15.00 -8.01
N TRP A 61 -2.21 14.61 -8.20
CA TRP A 61 -1.62 13.44 -7.57
C TRP A 61 -1.44 13.62 -6.06
N LYS A 62 -1.99 12.70 -5.25
CA LYS A 62 -1.67 12.58 -3.82
C LYS A 62 -1.41 11.15 -3.41
N GLU A 63 -0.57 11.01 -2.39
CA GLU A 63 -0.25 9.73 -1.77
C GLU A 63 -0.68 9.71 -0.30
N THR A 64 -1.10 8.53 0.16
CA THR A 64 -1.31 8.29 1.58
C THR A 64 0.01 8.28 2.33
N ALA A 65 -0.06 8.41 3.66
CA ALA A 65 0.98 7.84 4.51
C ALA A 65 1.01 6.31 4.31
N GLY A 66 2.08 5.63 4.77
CA GLY A 66 2.15 4.18 4.67
C GLY A 66 0.91 3.49 5.26
N VAL A 67 0.27 2.63 4.48
CA VAL A 67 -0.87 1.80 4.84
C VAL A 67 -0.48 0.33 4.77
N THR A 68 -1.14 -0.52 5.56
CA THR A 68 -0.73 -1.92 5.67
C THR A 68 -1.82 -2.86 5.18
N PHE A 69 -1.49 -3.65 4.17
CA PHE A 69 -2.24 -4.85 3.82
C PHE A 69 -1.77 -5.98 4.73
N SER A 70 -2.67 -6.50 5.55
CA SER A 70 -2.38 -7.56 6.52
C SER A 70 -3.21 -8.81 6.22
N SER A 71 -2.94 -9.92 6.92
CA SER A 71 -3.77 -11.12 6.78
C SER A 71 -5.23 -10.91 7.22
N SER A 72 -5.50 -9.93 8.09
CA SER A 72 -6.86 -9.56 8.50
C SER A 72 -7.54 -8.56 7.56
N ASN A 73 -6.76 -7.83 6.76
CA ASN A 73 -7.27 -6.96 5.71
C ASN A 73 -6.36 -7.06 4.45
N PRO A 74 -6.47 -8.18 3.70
CA PRO A 74 -5.59 -8.44 2.57
C PRO A 74 -6.08 -7.82 1.25
N THR A 75 -7.26 -7.20 1.26
CA THR A 75 -7.92 -6.73 0.04
C THR A 75 -8.40 -5.29 0.15
N MET A 76 -8.53 -4.65 -1.02
CA MET A 76 -9.13 -3.34 -1.16
C MET A 76 -10.06 -3.37 -2.37
N ALA A 77 -11.36 -3.45 -2.11
CA ALA A 77 -12.39 -3.55 -3.14
C ALA A 77 -12.89 -2.17 -3.57
N VAL A 78 -13.12 -1.99 -4.87
CA VAL A 78 -13.59 -0.72 -5.44
C VAL A 78 -14.95 -0.31 -4.85
N ALA A 79 -15.87 -1.26 -4.65
CA ALA A 79 -17.15 -0.98 -4.00
C ALA A 79 -17.00 -0.33 -2.61
N ALA A 80 -15.98 -0.71 -1.84
CA ALA A 80 -15.70 -0.13 -0.53
C ALA A 80 -14.98 1.23 -0.64
N LEU A 81 -14.18 1.44 -1.69
CA LEU A 81 -13.50 2.71 -1.97
C LEU A 81 -14.49 3.83 -2.29
N VAL A 82 -15.60 3.51 -2.96
CA VAL A 82 -16.59 4.50 -3.38
C VAL A 82 -17.72 4.70 -2.38
N GLU A 83 -17.81 3.86 -1.35
CA GLU A 83 -18.87 3.92 -0.33
C GLU A 83 -18.87 5.29 0.37
N GLY A 84 -19.97 6.04 0.26
CA GLY A 84 -20.09 7.37 0.87
C GLY A 84 -19.34 8.48 0.12
N THR A 85 -18.81 8.19 -1.06
CA THR A 85 -18.23 9.19 -1.98
C THR A 85 -19.25 9.58 -3.06
N ASN A 86 -18.91 10.57 -3.90
CA ASN A 86 -19.70 10.94 -5.08
C ASN A 86 -19.27 10.18 -6.36
N LEU A 87 -18.45 9.13 -6.21
CA LEU A 87 -18.01 8.27 -7.29
C LEU A 87 -18.84 6.99 -7.33
N SER A 88 -19.04 6.44 -8.52
CA SER A 88 -19.48 5.06 -8.71
C SER A 88 -18.29 4.13 -8.98
N ALA A 89 -18.51 2.82 -8.84
CA ALA A 89 -17.41 1.85 -8.89
C ALA A 89 -16.73 1.72 -10.26
N ASP A 90 -17.46 1.99 -11.34
CA ASP A 90 -16.98 2.12 -12.71
C ASP A 90 -16.11 3.37 -12.93
N GLN A 91 -16.23 4.39 -12.07
CA GLN A 91 -15.42 5.61 -12.14
C GLN A 91 -14.05 5.48 -11.46
N VAL A 92 -13.73 4.31 -10.93
CA VAL A 92 -12.46 4.04 -10.25
C VAL A 92 -11.70 2.96 -11.00
N CYS A 93 -10.50 3.30 -11.44
CA CYS A 93 -9.56 2.38 -12.05
C CYS A 93 -8.44 2.04 -11.05
N LEU A 94 -7.95 0.81 -11.10
CA LEU A 94 -6.93 0.31 -10.19
C LEU A 94 -5.63 0.10 -10.95
N SER A 95 -4.50 0.30 -10.27
CA SER A 95 -3.21 -0.11 -10.78
C SER A 95 -2.34 -0.68 -9.68
N LEU A 96 -1.64 -1.77 -9.99
CA LEU A 96 -0.64 -2.34 -9.09
C LEU A 96 0.63 -1.49 -9.02
N GLY A 97 0.82 -0.51 -9.92
CA GLY A 97 1.94 0.42 -9.90
C GLY A 97 3.30 -0.26 -9.69
N ASP A 98 3.99 0.11 -8.61
CA ASP A 98 5.32 -0.42 -8.26
C ASP A 98 5.32 -1.91 -7.81
N PHE A 99 4.13 -2.50 -7.69
CA PHE A 99 3.85 -3.85 -7.19
C PHE A 99 3.20 -4.77 -8.24
N ALA A 100 3.36 -4.48 -9.53
CA ALA A 100 3.00 -5.43 -10.60
C ALA A 100 3.94 -6.67 -10.58
N THR A 101 3.84 -7.48 -9.53
CA THR A 101 4.61 -8.71 -9.27
C THR A 101 3.66 -9.83 -8.83
N ALA A 102 4.15 -11.08 -8.78
CA ALA A 102 3.33 -12.26 -8.50
C ALA A 102 2.62 -12.29 -7.12
N GLU A 103 2.96 -11.38 -6.19
CA GLU A 103 2.33 -11.33 -4.85
C GLU A 103 1.04 -10.51 -4.83
N TRP A 104 0.79 -9.69 -5.86
CA TRP A 104 -0.34 -8.77 -5.94
C TRP A 104 -1.14 -9.01 -7.21
N GLU A 105 -2.46 -8.92 -7.09
CA GLU A 105 -3.36 -9.13 -8.21
C GLU A 105 -4.54 -8.17 -8.13
N ILE A 106 -5.01 -7.73 -9.30
CA ILE A 106 -6.33 -7.12 -9.44
C ILE A 106 -7.26 -8.23 -9.90
N THR A 107 -8.31 -8.52 -9.13
CA THR A 107 -9.28 -9.57 -9.44
C THR A 107 -10.70 -9.04 -9.45
N GLY A 108 -11.60 -9.78 -10.08
CA GLY A 108 -13.00 -9.39 -10.24
C GLY A 108 -13.24 -8.60 -11.53
N SER A 109 -14.50 -8.24 -11.77
CA SER A 109 -14.93 -7.41 -12.90
C SER A 109 -16.00 -6.42 -12.44
N GLY A 110 -16.20 -5.33 -13.18
CA GLY A 110 -17.17 -4.32 -12.80
C GLY A 110 -16.90 -3.68 -11.45
N GLY A 111 -17.97 -3.43 -10.70
CA GLY A 111 -17.91 -2.92 -9.33
C GLY A 111 -17.36 -3.92 -8.30
N THR A 112 -17.05 -5.16 -8.69
CA THR A 112 -16.45 -6.17 -7.79
C THR A 112 -14.93 -6.21 -7.84
N ARG A 113 -14.31 -5.40 -8.71
CA ARG A 113 -12.86 -5.29 -8.83
C ARG A 113 -12.23 -4.97 -7.47
N LYS A 114 -11.11 -5.62 -7.18
CA LYS A 114 -10.36 -5.44 -5.94
C LYS A 114 -8.87 -5.64 -6.19
N ILE A 115 -8.06 -4.95 -5.40
CA ILE A 115 -6.65 -5.27 -5.22
C ILE A 115 -6.55 -6.31 -4.11
N GLU A 116 -5.79 -7.38 -4.33
CA GLU A 116 -5.57 -8.46 -3.39
C GLU A 116 -4.07 -8.74 -3.22
N HIS A 117 -3.66 -8.86 -1.95
CA HIS A 117 -2.33 -9.30 -1.58
C HIS A 117 -2.37 -10.77 -1.14
N SER A 118 -1.73 -11.64 -1.90
CA SER A 118 -1.88 -13.10 -1.77
C SER A 118 -1.06 -13.71 -0.62
N THR A 119 -0.16 -12.95 0.03
CA THR A 119 0.74 -13.51 1.04
C THR A 119 0.21 -13.29 2.47
N SER A 120 0.57 -14.21 3.37
CA SER A 120 0.22 -14.13 4.80
C SER A 120 1.02 -13.08 5.58
N THR A 121 2.03 -12.46 4.95
CA THR A 121 2.89 -11.46 5.59
C THR A 121 2.28 -10.08 5.42
N SER A 122 2.28 -9.25 6.45
CA SER A 122 1.83 -7.87 6.29
C SER A 122 2.78 -7.07 5.41
N ARG A 123 2.24 -6.23 4.52
CA ARG A 123 3.01 -5.35 3.64
C ARG A 123 2.59 -3.90 3.83
N LEU A 124 3.58 -3.07 4.09
CA LEU A 124 3.43 -1.62 4.13
C LEU A 124 3.60 -1.07 2.72
N VAL A 125 2.62 -0.31 2.23
CA VAL A 125 2.59 0.32 0.91
C VAL A 125 2.11 1.76 1.05
N LYS A 126 2.29 2.57 0.01
CA LYS A 126 1.55 3.83 -0.16
C LYS A 126 0.47 3.63 -1.21
N ILE A 127 -0.62 4.39 -1.10
CA ILE A 127 -1.64 4.43 -2.13
C ILE A 127 -1.62 5.83 -2.72
N ALA A 128 -1.43 5.90 -4.03
CA ALA A 128 -1.60 7.14 -4.77
C ALA A 128 -2.99 7.20 -5.40
N VAL A 129 -3.55 8.40 -5.44
CA VAL A 129 -4.82 8.68 -6.07
C VAL A 129 -4.69 9.94 -6.92
N GLU A 130 -5.30 9.90 -8.08
CA GLU A 130 -5.47 11.05 -8.97
C GLU A 130 -6.79 10.90 -9.71
N CYS A 131 -7.50 12.01 -9.91
CA CYS A 131 -8.75 12.02 -10.65
C CYS A 131 -8.63 12.93 -11.87
N ALA A 132 -9.19 12.51 -12.99
CA ALA A 132 -9.40 13.33 -14.18
C ALA A 132 -10.90 13.63 -14.30
N ARG A 133 -11.23 14.84 -14.73
CA ARG A 133 -12.60 15.32 -14.87
C ARG A 133 -12.65 16.37 -15.96
N ASP A 134 -13.75 16.38 -16.72
CA ASP A 134 -14.03 17.38 -17.74
C ASP A 134 -12.85 17.60 -18.72
N THR A 135 -12.17 16.50 -19.09
CA THR A 135 -11.03 16.49 -20.03
C THR A 135 -11.51 16.49 -21.47
N GLU A 136 -10.70 17.02 -22.40
CA GLU A 136 -11.00 16.97 -23.84
C GLU A 136 -10.89 15.53 -24.38
N ASP A 137 -9.88 14.81 -23.91
CA ASP A 137 -9.68 13.39 -24.18
C ASP A 137 -10.42 12.52 -23.14
N PRO A 138 -10.67 11.22 -23.43
CA PRO A 138 -11.23 10.30 -22.45
C PRO A 138 -10.42 10.33 -21.14
N ALA A 139 -11.11 10.55 -20.02
CA ALA A 139 -10.45 10.73 -18.72
C ALA A 139 -9.53 9.56 -18.33
N GLN A 140 -9.86 8.35 -18.80
CA GLN A 140 -9.01 7.16 -18.63
C GLN A 140 -7.66 7.31 -19.35
N ASP A 141 -7.65 7.78 -20.59
CA ASP A 141 -6.43 7.90 -21.40
C ASP A 141 -5.48 8.94 -20.77
N VAL A 142 -6.03 10.05 -20.29
CA VAL A 142 -5.27 11.08 -19.56
C VAL A 142 -4.64 10.51 -18.30
N LEU A 143 -5.36 9.68 -17.55
CA LEU A 143 -4.83 9.05 -16.34
C LEU A 143 -3.77 7.99 -16.65
N ASP A 144 -3.93 7.23 -17.74
CA ASP A 144 -2.94 6.24 -18.17
C ASP A 144 -1.63 6.90 -18.63
N ASP A 145 -1.73 8.04 -19.34
CA ASP A 145 -0.58 8.87 -19.71
C ASP A 145 0.14 9.45 -18.47
N GLU A 146 -0.60 9.99 -17.51
CA GLU A 146 -0.04 10.48 -16.24
C GLU A 146 0.60 9.35 -15.42
N LEU A 147 -0.03 8.17 -15.38
CA LEU A 147 0.50 6.99 -14.72
C LEU A 147 1.82 6.53 -15.35
N THR A 148 1.84 6.44 -16.68
CA THR A 148 3.02 6.09 -17.47
C THR A 148 4.14 7.11 -17.29
N SER A 149 3.83 8.40 -17.28
CA SER A 149 4.79 9.47 -17.02
C SER A 149 5.45 9.35 -15.63
N ARG A 150 4.70 8.89 -14.63
CA ARG A 150 5.15 8.82 -13.23
C ARG A 150 5.82 7.50 -12.84
N ILE A 151 5.39 6.38 -13.42
CA ILE A 151 5.79 5.02 -13.01
C ILE A 151 6.41 4.23 -14.17
N GLY A 152 6.21 4.66 -15.41
CA GLY A 152 6.76 4.01 -16.61
C GLY A 152 5.89 2.86 -17.08
N SER A 153 6.03 1.68 -16.47
CA SER A 153 5.43 0.43 -16.96
C SER A 153 4.21 -0.04 -16.16
N ALA A 154 3.46 0.89 -15.58
CA ALA A 154 2.26 0.55 -14.82
C ALA A 154 1.04 0.51 -15.75
N THR A 155 0.21 -0.52 -15.60
CA THR A 155 -1.04 -0.64 -16.33
C THR A 155 -2.18 -0.11 -15.49
N LEU A 156 -3.06 0.69 -16.08
CA LEU A 156 -4.32 1.10 -15.48
C LEU A 156 -5.44 0.12 -15.84
N GLU A 157 -6.05 -0.50 -14.84
CA GLU A 157 -7.15 -1.45 -15.01
C GLU A 157 -8.49 -0.80 -14.63
N CYS A 158 -9.27 -0.49 -15.66
CA CYS A 158 -10.63 0.03 -15.55
C CYS A 158 -11.69 -1.08 -15.73
N ASP A 159 -12.97 -0.72 -15.70
CA ASP A 159 -14.04 -1.67 -16.07
C ASP A 159 -14.04 -1.93 -17.59
N GLU A 160 -14.81 -2.91 -18.06
CA GLU A 160 -14.87 -3.28 -19.49
C GLU A 160 -15.34 -2.10 -20.37
N ASP A 161 -16.25 -1.27 -19.84
CA ASP A 161 -16.73 -0.05 -20.47
C ASP A 161 -15.82 1.17 -20.22
N GLY A 162 -14.66 0.95 -19.59
CA GLY A 162 -13.71 1.98 -19.21
C GLY A 162 -14.21 2.82 -18.03
N CYS A 163 -14.16 4.14 -18.19
CA CYS A 163 -14.54 5.11 -17.17
C CYS A 163 -15.64 6.05 -17.70
N PRO A 164 -16.92 5.63 -17.68
CA PRO A 164 -17.98 6.28 -18.44
C PRO A 164 -18.54 7.56 -17.79
N GLY A 165 -18.17 7.84 -16.52
CA GLY A 165 -18.64 9.00 -15.79
C GLY A 165 -17.91 10.31 -16.10
N PRO A 166 -18.43 11.47 -15.66
CA PRO A 166 -17.79 12.78 -15.88
C PRO A 166 -16.46 12.94 -15.14
N THR A 167 -16.20 12.07 -14.17
CA THR A 167 -14.97 12.02 -13.38
C THR A 167 -14.49 10.59 -13.38
N CYS A 168 -13.20 10.42 -13.61
CA CYS A 168 -12.49 9.16 -13.47
C CYS A 168 -11.41 9.30 -12.43
N CYS A 169 -11.18 8.29 -11.60
CA CYS A 169 -10.08 8.30 -10.64
C CYS A 169 -9.25 7.03 -10.76
N MET A 170 -7.93 7.17 -10.72
CA MET A 170 -7.03 6.05 -10.58
C MET A 170 -6.59 5.88 -9.13
N VAL A 171 -6.46 4.64 -8.69
CA VAL A 171 -5.90 4.24 -7.41
C VAL A 171 -4.72 3.32 -7.67
N VAL A 172 -3.54 3.73 -7.23
CA VAL A 172 -2.27 3.11 -7.62
C VAL A 172 -1.47 2.70 -6.39
N LEU A 173 -0.95 1.46 -6.35
CA LEU A 173 -0.03 1.07 -5.29
C LEU A 173 1.40 1.59 -5.54
N ARG A 174 2.00 2.21 -4.52
CA ARG A 174 3.35 2.79 -4.55
C ARG A 174 4.22 2.25 -3.44
N ARG A 175 5.51 2.05 -3.72
CA ARG A 175 6.50 1.71 -2.68
C ARG A 175 6.65 2.87 -1.69
N THR A 176 6.90 2.55 -0.42
CA THR A 176 7.11 3.53 0.65
C THR A 176 8.42 4.29 0.49
#